data_AF-A0A836QSB7-F1
#
_entry.id   AF-A0A836QSB7-F1
#
_cell.length_a   1.000
_cell.length_b   1.000
_cell.length_c   1.000
_cell.angle_alpha   90.00
_cell.angle_beta   90.00
_cell.angle_gamma   90.00
#
_symmetry.space_group_name_H-M   'P 1'
#
loop_
_entity.id
_entity.type
_entity.pdbx_description
1 polymer ?
#
loop_
_entity_poly.entity_id
_entity_poly.type
_entity_poly.pdbx_seq_one_letter_code
_entity_poly.pdbx_strand_id
1 'polypeptide(L)' 'MSETIAPNKVVAINYAVKTEDGQTLDQSKDGSPLNFIHGRGMLIPGLENALEGKTVGDSFTAEVKPEEAYG' A
#
# COMPACT_ATOMS: atom_id res chain seq x y z
N MET A 1 19.50 3.83 -11.68
CA MET A 1 19.28 4.21 -10.26
C MET A 1 17.96 3.61 -9.86
N SER A 2 17.92 2.79 -8.81
CA SER A 2 16.68 2.15 -8.37
C SER A 2 15.93 3.12 -7.46
N GLU A 3 14.73 3.56 -7.85
CA GLU A 3 13.88 4.39 -7.00
C GLU A 3 13.14 3.51 -5.99
N THR A 4 13.52 3.66 -4.73
CA THR A 4 12.88 3.04 -3.57
C THR A 4 11.80 3.95 -3.01
N ILE A 5 10.75 3.36 -2.46
CA ILE A 5 9.69 4.07 -1.74
C ILE A 5 10.28 4.63 -0.45
N ALA A 6 10.09 5.94 -0.24
CA ALA A 6 10.63 6.70 0.87
C ALA A 6 9.64 7.81 1.30
N PRO A 7 9.73 8.32 2.54
CA PRO A 7 8.83 9.36 3.04
C PRO A 7 8.88 10.62 2.17
N ASN A 8 7.72 11.24 1.96
CA ASN A 8 7.48 12.39 1.08
C ASN A 8 7.65 12.13 -0.42
N LYS A 9 7.62 10.86 -0.86
CA LYS A 9 7.57 10.50 -2.29
C LYS A 9 6.14 10.25 -2.74
N VAL A 10 5.84 10.67 -3.96
CA VAL A 10 4.60 10.32 -4.65
C VAL A 10 4.78 8.92 -5.25
N VAL A 11 3.90 8.00 -4.88
CA VAL A 11 3.94 6.62 -5.35
C VAL A 11 2.58 6.25 -5.93
N ALA A 12 2.61 5.59 -7.09
CA ALA A 12 1.44 5.02 -7.74
C ALA A 12 1.45 3.51 -7.50
N ILE A 13 0.45 2.97 -6.80
CA ILE A 13 0.35 1.53 -6.53
C ILE A 13 -1.00 0.97 -6.92
N ASN A 14 -0.99 -0.28 -7.37
CA ASN A 14 -2.20 -1.10 -7.42
C ASN A 14 -2.19 -1.99 -6.17
N TYR A 15 -3.23 -1.92 -5.36
CA TYR A 15 -3.36 -2.70 -4.14
C TYR A 15 -4.79 -3.22 -3.99
N ALA A 16 -4.93 -4.32 -3.26
CA ALA A 16 -6.23 -4.84 -2.87
C ALA A 16 -6.12 -5.31 -1.41
N VAL A 17 -6.84 -4.63 -0.52
CA VAL A 17 -7.01 -5.01 0.88
C VAL A 17 -8.27 -5.85 0.98
N LYS A 18 -8.10 -7.10 1.42
CA LYS A 18 -9.19 -8.02 1.73
C LYS A 18 -9.06 -8.48 3.17
N THR A 19 -10.19 -8.70 3.82
CA THR A 19 -10.24 -9.38 5.11
C THR A 19 -10.06 -10.88 4.94
N GLU A 20 -9.80 -11.59 6.04
CA GLU A 20 -9.76 -13.07 6.06
C GLU A 20 -11.11 -13.69 5.64
N ASP A 21 -12.22 -13.02 5.92
CA ASP A 21 -13.57 -13.38 5.44
C ASP A 21 -13.75 -13.24 3.91
N GLY A 22 -12.73 -12.72 3.19
CA GLY A 22 -12.78 -12.50 1.75
C GLY A 22 -13.51 -11.20 1.36
N GLN A 23 -13.81 -10.33 2.32
CA GLN A 23 -14.44 -9.05 2.06
C GLN A 23 -13.38 -8.03 1.62
N THR A 24 -13.51 -7.49 0.41
CA THR A 24 -12.65 -6.39 -0.04
C THR A 24 -12.98 -5.14 0.77
N LEU A 25 -12.04 -4.68 1.59
CA LEU A 25 -12.15 -3.40 2.31
C LEU A 25 -11.87 -2.26 1.36
N ASP A 26 -10.79 -2.39 0.59
CA ASP A 26 -10.30 -1.35 -0.28
C ASP A 26 -9.55 -1.98 -1.45
N GLN A 27 -9.68 -1.42 -2.65
CA GLN A 27 -8.88 -1.86 -3.79
C GLN A 27 -8.70 -0.72 -4.78
N SER A 28 -7.52 -0.63 -5.38
CA SER A 28 -7.32 0.17 -6.59
C SER A 28 -8.18 -0.40 -7.72
N LYS A 29 -8.89 0.47 -8.45
CA LYS A 29 -9.63 0.04 -9.65
C LYS A 29 -8.66 -0.42 -10.74
N ASP A 30 -9.04 -1.48 -11.44
CA ASP A 30 -8.31 -1.99 -12.60
C ASP A 30 -7.99 -0.85 -13.58
N GLY A 31 -6.70 -0.60 -13.80
CA GLY A 31 -6.19 0.45 -14.68
C GLY A 31 -6.09 1.85 -14.07
N SER A 32 -6.37 2.04 -12.79
CA SER A 32 -6.20 3.32 -12.08
C SER A 32 -5.40 3.13 -10.79
N PRO A 33 -4.05 3.16 -10.87
CA PRO A 33 -3.21 3.07 -9.67
C PRO A 33 -3.52 4.24 -8.74
N LEU A 34 -3.60 3.96 -7.44
CA LEU A 34 -3.79 4.99 -6.44
C LEU A 34 -2.48 5.77 -6.30
N ASN A 35 -2.56 7.08 -6.54
CA ASN A 35 -1.46 8.00 -6.26
C ASN A 35 -1.59 8.50 -4.83
N PHE A 36 -0.59 8.20 -4.02
CA PHE A 36 -0.51 8.67 -2.65
C PHE A 36 0.91 9.17 -2.36
N ILE A 37 1.08 9.82 -1.22
CA ILE A 37 2.39 10.28 -0.73
C ILE A 37 2.72 9.43 0.49
N HIS A 38 3.79 8.67 0.38
CA HIS A 38 4.27 7.82 1.45
C HIS A 38 4.78 8.66 2.62
N GLY A 39 4.43 8.29 3.86
CA GLY A 39 4.82 8.98 5.09
C GLY A 39 3.92 10.17 5.45
N ARG A 40 2.74 10.28 4.83
CA ARG A 40 1.73 11.29 5.17
C ARG A 40 0.51 10.72 5.88
N GLY A 41 0.50 9.43 6.19
CA GLY A 41 -0.67 8.77 6.81
C GLY A 41 -1.91 8.80 5.91
N MET A 42 -1.71 8.84 4.58
CA MET A 42 -2.80 8.72 3.61
C MET A 42 -3.23 7.28 3.39
N LEU A 43 -2.37 6.32 3.73
CA LEU A 43 -2.67 4.90 3.72
C LEU A 43 -2.65 4.35 5.14
N ILE A 44 -3.19 3.14 5.28
CA ILE A 44 -3.09 2.38 6.53
C ILE A 44 -1.61 2.13 6.90
N PRO A 45 -1.24 2.24 8.19
CA PRO A 45 0.14 2.11 8.64
C PRO A 45 0.82 0.83 8.17
N GLY A 46 0.10 -0.30 8.17
CA GLY A 46 0.69 -1.57 7.76
C GLY A 46 0.99 -1.66 6.26
N LEU A 47 0.15 -1.06 5.40
CA LEU A 47 0.43 -0.97 3.97
C LEU A 47 1.60 -0.01 3.71
N GLU A 48 1.62 1.12 4.42
CA GLU A 48 2.71 2.10 4.32
C GLU A 48 4.04 1.45 4.71
N ASN A 49 4.12 0.80 5.88
CA ASN A 49 5.31 0.06 6.33
C ASN A 49 5.73 -1.05 5.34
N ALA A 50 4.77 -1.79 4.79
CA ALA A 50 5.09 -2.85 3.84
C ALA A 50 5.66 -2.34 2.51
N LEU A 51 5.30 -1.11 2.13
CA LEU A 51 5.82 -0.42 0.95
C LEU A 51 7.19 0.22 1.21
N GLU A 52 7.52 0.57 2.46
CA GLU A 52 8.78 1.23 2.78
C GLU A 52 9.99 0.36 2.36
N GLY A 53 10.93 0.97 1.63
CA GLY A 53 12.11 0.26 1.12
C GLY A 53 11.84 -0.69 -0.05
N LYS A 54 10.61 -0.77 -0.57
CA LYS A 54 10.30 -1.48 -1.82
C LYS A 54 10.66 -0.65 -3.05
N THR A 55 10.94 -1.34 -4.14
CA THR A 55 11.26 -0.74 -5.44
C THR A 55 10.02 -0.67 -6.33
N VAL A 56 9.95 0.36 -7.17
CA VAL A 56 8.89 0.49 -8.17
C VAL A 56 8.89 -0.71 -9.12
N GLY A 57 7.71 -1.31 -9.33
CA GLY A 57 7.52 -2.50 -10.17
C GLY A 57 7.64 -3.83 -9.42
N ASP A 58 8.04 -3.81 -8.14
CA ASP A 58 8.04 -5.00 -7.30
C ASP A 58 6.60 -5.37 -6.90
N SER A 59 6.27 -6.66 -6.94
CA SER A 59 4.98 -7.18 -6.50
C SER A 59 5.19 -7.99 -5.25
N PHE A 60 4.53 -7.60 -4.17
CA PHE A 60 4.63 -8.29 -2.90
C PHE A 60 3.26 -8.39 -2.22
N THR A 61 3.19 -9.30 -1.27
CA THR A 61 2.04 -9.47 -0.39
C THR A 61 2.52 -9.28 1.03
N ALA A 62 1.76 -8.52 1.81
CA ALA A 62 2.05 -8.27 3.22
C ALA A 62 0.81 -8.55 4.03
N GLU A 63 0.98 -9.31 5.11
CA GLU A 63 -0.05 -9.52 6.11
C GLU A 63 -0.04 -8.32 7.06
N VAL A 64 -1.14 -7.57 7.05
CA VAL A 64 -1.34 -6.39 7.91
C VAL A 64 -2.37 -6.74 8.97
N LYS A 65 -2.03 -6.47 10.23
CA LYS A 65 -2.97 -6.68 11.34
C LYS A 65 -4.17 -5.72 11.24
N PRO A 66 -5.35 -6.11 11.72
CA PRO A 66 -6.53 -5.24 11.77
C PRO A 66 -6.24 -3.88 12.41
N GLU A 67 -5.49 -3.88 13.52
CA GLU A 67 -5.05 -2.69 14.27
C GLU A 67 -4.23 -1.70 13.42
N GLU A 68 -3.51 -2.20 12.41
CA GLU A 68 -2.67 -1.41 11.50
C GLU A 68 -3.34 -1.18 10.13
N ALA A 69 -4.58 -1.63 9.99
CA ALA A 69 -5.44 -1.49 8.82
C ALA A 69 -6.64 -0.60 9.14
N TYR A 70 -7.80 -1.20 9.35
CA TYR A 70 -9.09 -0.51 9.53
C TYR A 70 -9.73 -0.76 10.91
N GLY A 71 -9.01 -1.36 11.86
CA GLY A 71 -9.51 -1.70 13.19
C GLY A 71 -9.85 -3.17 13.33
#